data_AF-A0A2U3LVV1-F1
#
_entry.id   AF-A0A2U3LVV1-F1
#
_cell.length_a   1.000
_cell.length_b   1.000
_cell.length_c   1.000
_cell.angle_alpha   90.00
_cell.angle_beta   90.00
_cell.angle_gamma   90.00
#
_symmetry.space_group_name_H-M   'P 1'
#
loop_
_entity.id
_entity.type
_entity.pdbx_description
1 polymer ?
#
loop_
_entity_poly.entity_id
_entity_poly.type
_entity_poly.pdbx_seq_one_letter_code
_entity_poly.pdbx_strand_id
1 'polypeptide(L)'
;MPVEQMNISMTPEMAKFIRGKVKTGGYTNISEVVRAAVRRMQEEEAREARLARPAADAILGDLTSEEEAAIHQRVRAGFAAIERGDFIDYIGREGLASLAAGVKARGRKTLADRTSKA
;
A
#
# COMPACT_ATOMS: atom_id res chain seq x y z
N MET A 1 -17.12 23.83 17.20
CA MET A 1 -17.55 22.42 17.33
C MET A 1 -18.12 22.24 18.72
N PRO A 2 -19.26 21.57 18.88
CA PRO A 2 -19.76 21.21 20.21
C PRO A 2 -18.72 20.31 20.89
N VAL A 3 -18.51 20.53 22.18
CA VAL A 3 -17.61 19.73 23.02
C VAL A 3 -18.43 19.11 24.14
N GLU A 4 -18.22 17.83 24.38
CA GLU A 4 -18.81 17.09 25.49
C GLU A 4 -17.78 16.98 26.61
N GLN A 5 -18.20 17.23 27.85
CA GLN A 5 -17.36 17.10 29.04
C GLN A 5 -17.50 15.69 29.61
N MET A 6 -16.38 15.01 29.86
CA MET A 6 -16.36 13.62 30.32
C MET A 6 -15.36 13.47 31.46
N ASN A 7 -15.80 12.86 32.57
CA ASN A 7 -14.92 12.52 33.70
C ASN A 7 -14.29 11.15 33.44
N ILE A 8 -12.97 11.05 33.53
CA ILE A 8 -12.22 9.84 33.18
C ILE A 8 -11.23 9.49 34.29
N SER A 9 -11.29 8.25 34.76
CA SER A 9 -10.27 7.69 35.64
C SER A 9 -9.09 7.18 34.82
N MET A 10 -7.87 7.49 35.26
CA MET A 10 -6.64 7.04 34.60
C MET A 10 -5.56 6.74 35.63
N THR A 11 -4.58 5.91 35.27
CA THR A 11 -3.50 5.58 36.18
C THR A 11 -2.64 6.82 36.48
N PRO A 12 -1.97 6.88 37.65
CA PRO A 12 -1.08 7.99 37.98
C PRO A 12 0.02 8.23 36.93
N GLU A 13 0.50 7.14 36.32
CA GLU A 13 1.52 7.17 35.27
C GLU A 13 1.01 7.84 33.99
N MET A 14 -0.19 7.49 33.53
CA MET A 14 -0.82 8.12 32.36
C MET A 14 -1.07 9.61 32.61
N ALA A 15 -1.56 9.97 33.80
CA ALA A 15 -1.76 11.37 34.17
C ALA A 15 -0.43 12.15 34.20
N LYS A 16 0.66 11.53 34.68
CA LYS A 16 2.00 12.13 34.66
C LYS A 16 2.50 12.35 33.23
N PHE A 17 2.31 11.37 32.35
CA PHE A 17 2.68 11.48 30.94
C PHE A 17 1.96 12.63 30.25
N ILE A 18 0.63 12.70 30.41
CA ILE A 18 -0.20 13.75 29.80
C ILE A 18 0.20 15.14 30.31
N ARG A 19 0.39 15.30 31.63
CA ARG A 19 0.88 16.56 32.21
C ARG A 19 2.25 16.94 31.67
N GLY A 20 3.13 15.96 31.46
CA GLY A 20 4.43 16.18 30.83
C GLY A 20 4.31 16.76 29.42
N LYS A 21 3.39 16.23 28.59
CA LYS A 21 3.15 16.72 27.22
C LYS A 21 2.66 18.16 27.17
N VAL A 22 1.80 18.56 28.10
CA VAL A 22 1.36 19.97 28.25
C VAL A 22 2.54 20.84 28.67
N LYS A 23 3.34 20.41 29.66
CA LYS A 23 4.50 21.17 30.15
C LYS A 23 5.57 21.40 29.08
N THR A 24 5.74 20.46 28.15
CA THR A 24 6.67 20.60 27.01
C THR A 24 6.20 21.61 25.95
N GLY A 25 5.03 22.25 26.12
CA GLY A 25 4.53 23.32 25.26
C GLY A 25 3.87 22.85 23.97
N GLY A 26 3.82 21.54 23.71
CA GLY A 26 3.17 20.98 22.53
C GLY A 26 1.64 20.96 22.57
N TYR A 27 1.04 21.21 23.74
CA TYR A 27 -0.40 21.23 23.97
C TYR A 27 -0.76 22.24 25.05
N THR A 28 -1.90 22.92 24.90
CA THR A 28 -2.34 23.98 25.83
C THR A 28 -3.03 23.39 27.06
N ASN A 29 -3.76 22.27 26.89
CA ASN A 29 -4.48 21.63 27.98
C ASN A 29 -4.53 20.10 27.84
N ILE A 30 -4.92 19.43 28.94
CA ILE A 30 -5.07 17.98 29.01
C ILE A 30 -6.07 17.46 27.97
N SER A 31 -7.22 18.13 27.83
CA SER A 31 -8.27 17.72 26.90
C SER A 31 -7.80 17.72 25.44
N GLU A 32 -6.85 18.59 25.09
CA GLU A 32 -6.23 18.66 23.77
C GLU A 32 -5.31 17.47 23.52
N VAL A 33 -4.50 17.08 24.52
CA VAL A 33 -3.68 15.86 24.45
C VAL A 33 -4.57 14.63 24.25
N VAL A 34 -5.66 14.53 25.02
CA VAL A 34 -6.60 13.40 24.93
C VAL A 34 -7.27 13.37 23.56
N ARG A 35 -7.77 14.51 23.05
CA ARG A 35 -8.36 14.58 21.70
C ARG A 35 -7.34 14.21 20.61
N ALA A 36 -6.09 14.64 20.74
CA ALA A 36 -5.03 14.31 19.78
C ALA A 36 -4.69 12.81 19.80
N ALA A 37 -4.69 12.19 20.98
CA ALA A 37 -4.48 10.75 21.13
C ALA A 37 -5.64 9.94 20.52
N VAL A 38 -6.89 10.31 20.83
CA VAL A 38 -8.08 9.65 20.25
C VAL A 38 -8.13 9.80 18.74
N ARG A 39 -7.79 10.98 18.20
CA ARG A 39 -7.73 11.19 16.76
C ARG A 39 -6.69 10.28 16.09
N ARG A 40 -5.49 10.14 16.70
CA ARG A 40 -4.48 9.21 16.19
C ARG A 40 -4.96 7.76 16.21
N MET A 41 -5.62 7.34 17.29
CA MET A 41 -6.20 5.99 17.39
C MET A 41 -7.24 5.75 16.29
N GLN A 42 -8.12 6.72 16.03
CA GLN A 42 -9.10 6.63 14.94
C GLN A 42 -8.45 6.59 13.55
N GLU A 43 -7.39 7.35 13.32
CA GLU A 43 -6.63 7.33 12.06
C GLU A 43 -5.93 5.98 11.83
N GLU A 44 -5.36 5.39 12.90
CA GLU A 44 -4.76 4.05 12.87
C GLU A 44 -5.81 2.97 12.59
N GLU A 45 -6.93 2.97 13.32
CA GLU A 45 -8.04 2.04 13.09
C GLU A 45 -8.62 2.18 11.67
N ALA A 46 -8.80 3.41 11.19
CA ALA A 46 -9.29 3.66 9.83
C ALA A 46 -8.28 3.18 8.77
N ARG A 47 -6.99 3.34 9.03
CA ARG A 47 -5.92 2.85 8.14
C ARG A 47 -5.89 1.33 8.10
N GLU A 48 -6.00 0.67 9.25
CA GLU A 48 -6.07 -0.79 9.36
C GLU A 48 -7.34 -1.33 8.69
N ALA A 49 -8.50 -0.72 8.93
CA ALA A 49 -9.75 -1.10 8.29
C ALA A 49 -9.69 -0.93 6.76
N ARG A 50 -9.05 0.15 6.26
CA ARG A 50 -8.84 0.38 4.83
C ARG A 50 -7.87 -0.62 4.21
N LEU A 51 -6.92 -1.16 4.98
CA LEU A 51 -6.01 -2.19 4.49
C LEU A 51 -6.63 -3.59 4.56
N ALA A 52 -7.48 -3.84 5.56
CA ALA A 52 -8.09 -5.14 5.83
C ALA A 52 -9.38 -5.42 5.03
N ARG A 53 -10.19 -4.39 4.67
CA ARG A 53 -11.50 -4.59 4.02
C ARG A 53 -11.56 -4.61 2.49
N PRO A 54 -10.67 -3.96 1.71
CA PRO A 54 -10.79 -3.97 0.24
C PRO A 54 -9.63 -4.62 -0.53
N ALA A 55 -8.54 -5.09 0.10
CA ALA A 55 -7.37 -5.53 -0.68
C ALA A 55 -7.54 -6.90 -1.38
N ALA A 56 -8.30 -7.83 -0.80
CA ALA A 56 -8.54 -9.14 -1.39
C ALA A 56 -9.89 -9.20 -2.14
N ASP A 57 -10.97 -8.82 -1.46
CA ASP A 57 -12.33 -8.96 -1.99
C ASP A 57 -12.67 -7.93 -3.08
N ALA A 58 -12.10 -6.71 -3.03
CA ALA A 58 -12.39 -5.71 -4.08
C ALA A 58 -11.60 -5.95 -5.38
N ILE A 59 -10.49 -6.70 -5.35
CA ILE A 59 -9.78 -7.09 -6.57
C ILE A 59 -10.48 -8.27 -7.25
N LEU A 60 -11.06 -9.18 -6.46
CA LEU A 60 -11.74 -10.38 -6.96
C LEU A 60 -13.23 -10.14 -7.29
N GLY A 61 -13.88 -9.15 -6.67
CA GLY A 61 -15.31 -8.85 -6.86
C GLY A 61 -15.65 -7.98 -8.07
N ASP A 62 -14.66 -7.30 -8.67
CA ASP A 62 -14.87 -6.40 -9.82
C ASP A 62 -14.50 -7.02 -11.18
N LEU A 63 -14.04 -8.27 -11.21
CA LEU A 63 -13.70 -8.96 -12.45
C LEU A 63 -14.96 -9.55 -13.08
N THR A 64 -15.23 -9.19 -14.33
CA THR A 64 -16.23 -9.88 -15.14
C THR A 64 -15.79 -11.32 -15.42
N SER A 65 -16.75 -12.21 -15.71
CA SER A 65 -16.43 -13.59 -16.11
C SER A 65 -15.52 -13.66 -17.34
N GLU A 66 -15.58 -12.67 -18.22
CA GLU A 66 -14.71 -12.57 -19.40
C GLU A 66 -13.27 -12.24 -19.02
N GLU A 67 -13.07 -11.29 -18.09
CA GLU A 67 -11.75 -10.93 -17.59
C GLU A 67 -11.10 -12.07 -16.81
N GLU A 68 -11.88 -12.77 -15.98
CA GLU A 68 -11.42 -13.96 -15.27
C GLU A 68 -11.00 -15.07 -16.25
N ALA A 69 -11.82 -15.34 -17.27
CA ALA A 69 -11.50 -16.32 -18.31
C ALA A 69 -10.23 -15.93 -19.09
N ALA A 70 -10.04 -14.65 -19.40
CA ALA A 70 -8.86 -14.14 -20.09
C ALA A 70 -7.59 -14.31 -19.23
N ILE A 71 -7.66 -14.03 -17.93
CA ILE A 71 -6.55 -14.25 -17.00
C ILE A 71 -6.20 -15.74 -16.96
N HIS A 72 -7.19 -16.63 -16.79
CA HIS A 72 -6.97 -18.07 -16.78
C HIS A 72 -6.35 -18.59 -18.08
N GLN A 73 -6.80 -18.10 -19.24
CA GLN A 73 -6.19 -18.47 -20.52
C GLN A 73 -4.73 -18.01 -20.61
N ARG A 74 -4.41 -16.78 -20.19
CA ARG A 74 -3.03 -16.26 -20.19
C ARG A 74 -2.12 -17.08 -19.28
N VAL A 75 -2.59 -17.45 -18.09
CA VAL A 75 -1.84 -18.29 -17.14
C VAL A 75 -1.56 -19.67 -17.75
N ARG A 76 -2.57 -20.34 -18.32
CA ARG A 76 -2.40 -21.62 -19.01
C ARG A 76 -1.43 -21.56 -20.18
N ALA A 77 -1.52 -20.51 -21.00
CA ALA A 77 -0.61 -20.28 -22.10
C ALA A 77 0.83 -20.07 -21.61
N GLY A 78 1.02 -19.37 -20.49
CA GLY A 78 2.32 -19.20 -19.83
C GLY A 78 2.92 -20.52 -19.37
N PHE A 79 2.15 -21.40 -18.72
CA PHE A 79 2.64 -22.72 -18.32
C PHE A 79 3.05 -23.56 -19.54
N ALA A 80 2.22 -23.59 -20.59
CA ALA A 80 2.56 -24.30 -21.81
C ALA A 80 3.83 -23.73 -22.49
N ALA A 81 4.08 -22.42 -22.38
CA ALA A 81 5.31 -21.80 -22.87
C ALA A 81 6.53 -22.27 -22.08
N ILE A 82 6.43 -22.34 -20.74
CA ILE A 82 7.51 -22.86 -19.89
C ILE A 82 7.81 -24.32 -20.23
N GLU A 83 6.78 -25.16 -20.39
CA GLU A 83 6.93 -26.58 -20.75
C GLU A 83 7.63 -26.78 -22.10
N ARG A 84 7.41 -25.90 -23.07
CA ARG A 84 8.10 -25.92 -24.37
C ARG A 84 9.51 -25.36 -24.33
N GLY A 85 9.95 -24.77 -23.21
CA GLY A 85 11.23 -24.08 -23.11
C GLY A 85 11.20 -22.64 -23.62
N ASP A 86 10.02 -22.07 -23.89
CA ASP A 86 9.83 -20.69 -24.35
C ASP A 86 9.93 -19.71 -23.17
N PHE A 87 11.05 -19.75 -22.43
CA PHE A 87 11.31 -18.87 -21.30
C PHE A 87 12.77 -18.41 -21.29
N ILE A 88 13.04 -17.33 -20.55
CA ILE A 88 14.40 -16.84 -20.31
C ILE A 88 14.62 -16.87 -18.81
N ASP A 89 15.60 -17.64 -18.37
CA ASP A 89 16.03 -17.67 -16.98
C ASP A 89 17.02 -16.53 -16.71
N TYR A 90 16.85 -15.85 -15.58
CA TYR A 90 17.72 -14.77 -15.15
C TYR A 90 18.27 -15.12 -13.77
N ILE A 91 19.44 -15.72 -13.75
CA ILE A 91 20.06 -16.24 -12.52
C ILE A 91 21.03 -15.20 -11.93
N GLY A 92 20.87 -14.91 -10.65
CA GLY A 92 21.79 -14.07 -9.88
C GLY A 92 21.89 -12.62 -10.37
N ARG A 93 22.96 -11.93 -9.98
CA ARG A 93 23.14 -10.50 -10.29
C ARG A 93 23.38 -10.23 -11.77
N GLU A 94 24.04 -11.14 -12.47
CA GLU A 94 24.32 -11.01 -13.90
C GLU A 94 23.05 -11.20 -14.75
N GLY A 95 22.21 -12.17 -14.40
CA GLY A 95 20.88 -12.32 -14.99
C GLY A 95 20.03 -11.06 -14.80
N LEU A 96 20.00 -10.50 -13.60
CA LEU A 96 19.25 -9.28 -13.32
C LEU A 96 19.75 -8.07 -14.14
N ALA A 97 21.07 -7.93 -14.31
CA ALA A 97 21.65 -6.88 -15.15
C ALA A 97 21.22 -7.04 -16.62
N SER A 98 21.21 -8.28 -17.12
CA SER A 98 20.76 -8.61 -18.48
C SER A 98 19.28 -8.29 -18.70
N LEU A 99 18.42 -8.63 -17.73
CA LEU A 99 17.01 -8.25 -17.74
C LEU A 99 16.85 -6.73 -17.84
N ALA A 100 17.55 -5.98 -16.98
CA ALA A 100 17.46 -4.52 -16.95
C ALA A 100 17.93 -3.89 -18.26
N ALA A 101 19.01 -4.41 -18.86
CA ALA A 101 19.51 -3.95 -20.16
C ALA A 101 18.48 -4.19 -21.28
N GLY A 102 17.88 -5.38 -21.32
CA GLY A 102 16.84 -5.73 -22.29
C GLY A 102 15.59 -4.86 -22.17
N VAL A 103 15.14 -4.57 -20.95
CA VAL A 103 14.02 -3.64 -20.69
C VAL A 103 14.33 -2.24 -21.23
N LYS A 104 15.53 -1.71 -20.93
CA LYS A 104 15.96 -0.39 -21.44
C LYS A 104 16.03 -0.34 -22.95
N ALA A 105 16.56 -1.39 -23.59
CA ALA A 105 16.66 -1.46 -25.05
C ALA A 105 15.27 -1.46 -25.72
N ARG A 106 14.32 -2.26 -25.21
CA ARG A 106 12.94 -2.28 -25.69
C ARG A 106 12.27 -0.92 -25.53
N GLY A 107 12.39 -0.31 -24.33
CA GLY A 107 11.84 1.01 -24.07
C GLY A 107 12.36 2.08 -25.04
N ARG A 108 13.68 2.11 -25.28
CA ARG A 108 14.30 3.01 -26.26
C ARG A 108 13.77 2.79 -27.68
N LYS A 109 13.60 1.53 -28.10
CA LYS A 109 13.03 1.19 -29.41
C LYS A 109 11.60 1.72 -29.54
N THR A 110 10.74 1.47 -28.55
CA THR A 110 9.36 1.96 -28.56
C THR A 110 9.28 3.49 -28.56
N LEU A 111 10.18 4.17 -27.86
CA LEU A 111 10.29 5.63 -27.88
C LEU A 111 10.70 6.15 -29.26
N ALA A 112 11.74 5.55 -29.88
CA ALA A 112 12.20 5.91 -31.22
C ALA A 112 11.11 5.69 -32.29
N ASP A 113 10.40 4.56 -32.22
CA ASP A 113 9.29 4.24 -33.13
C ASP A 113 8.12 5.21 -32.98
N ARG A 114 7.87 5.73 -31.77
CA ARG A 114 6.87 6.78 -31.52
C ARG A 114 7.30 8.14 -32.06
N THR A 115 8.57 8.52 -31.89
CA THR A 115 9.09 9.79 -32.40
C THR A 115 9.24 9.83 -33.92
N SER A 116 9.43 8.67 -34.56
CA SER A 116 9.51 8.56 -36.03
C SER A 116 8.14 8.57 -36.73
N LYS A 117 7.05 8.34 -35.99
CA LYS A 117 5.67 8.35 -36.50
C LYS A 117 4.92 9.67 -36.24
N ALA A 118 5.56 10.63 -35.58
CA ALA A 118 5.07 11.99 -35.34
C ALA A 118 5.72 12.94 -36.36
#